data_AF-A0A943IV03-F1
#
_entry.id   AF-A0A943IV03-F1
#
_cell.length_a   1.000
_cell.length_b   1.000
_cell.length_c   1.000
_cell.angle_alpha   90.00
_cell.angle_beta   90.00
_cell.angle_gamma   90.00
#
_symmetry.space_group_name_H-M   'P 1'
#
loop_
_entity.id
_entity.type
_entity.pdbx_description
1 polymer ?
#
loop_
_entity_poly.entity_id
_entity_poly.type
_entity_poly.pdbx_seq_one_letter_code
_entity_poly.pdbx_strand_id
1 'polypeptide(L)'
;MFSLMTETKQIHKIKPQGESFADLAEELFLWAKEETFPKNVSADAARILQAQRQRLREKGLEMEYAMTSQDFFSDAGKQHFLFLHWLCEGDIIFRSDRRRPYKLLKRLRLQAVARYQGRGYLIHQLYFQREHGSDWKRSFRRILKCFGIGAGAGFVVSLYRILALNSLDYASLLIDPLVGALLLYVVYAVGQLGKLLVEGVRTMPLIRRSGQTRMEITSVMQLLNHDFSFHEFEAELVNLLQRVLFEKDISDIAQYEPEAREGCLGDIIYSEYTGMMIFRGYHSEESVCTLHVDLYMQDVYMTGGRFRQRRDLFHITVRKDLSAKSDRSKRWSMQAMWREA
;
A
#
# COMPACT_ATOMS: atom_id res chain seq x y z
N MET A 1 -6.17 -26.65 -21.40
CA MET A 1 -5.23 -25.64 -21.90
C MET A 1 -5.94 -24.30 -21.86
N PHE A 2 -6.03 -23.68 -20.68
CA PHE A 2 -6.71 -22.38 -20.51
C PHE A 2 -5.64 -21.29 -20.55
N SER A 3 -5.67 -20.50 -21.61
CA SER A 3 -4.86 -19.32 -21.80
C SER A 3 -5.14 -18.34 -20.65
N LEU A 4 -4.12 -18.09 -19.83
CA LEU A 4 -4.06 -16.93 -18.96
C LEU A 4 -4.02 -15.70 -19.87
N MET A 5 -5.20 -15.14 -20.19
CA MET A 5 -5.29 -13.78 -20.68
C MET A 5 -4.88 -12.86 -19.52
N THR A 6 -3.58 -12.63 -19.39
CA THR A 6 -3.08 -11.38 -18.83
C THR A 6 -3.57 -10.26 -19.73
N GLU A 7 -4.74 -9.71 -19.44
CA GLU A 7 -5.10 -8.37 -19.90
C GLU A 7 -4.08 -7.40 -19.30
N THR A 8 -2.96 -7.22 -19.98
CA THR A 8 -2.18 -5.99 -19.93
C THR A 8 -3.10 -4.88 -20.45
N LYS A 9 -3.92 -4.31 -19.56
CA LYS A 9 -4.60 -3.05 -19.83
C LYS A 9 -3.51 -2.05 -20.21
N GLN A 10 -3.52 -1.65 -21.48
CA GLN A 10 -2.71 -0.53 -21.93
C GLN A 10 -3.14 0.68 -21.10
N ILE A 11 -2.29 1.09 -20.17
CA ILE A 11 -2.44 2.35 -19.45
C ILE A 11 -2.34 3.44 -20.51
N HIS A 12 -3.48 3.94 -20.95
CA HIS A 12 -3.53 5.02 -21.92
C HIS A 12 -3.03 6.27 -21.19
N LYS A 13 -1.82 6.72 -21.53
CA LYS A 13 -1.23 7.97 -21.04
C LYS A 13 -2.00 9.16 -21.61
N ILE A 14 -3.17 9.45 -21.06
CA ILE A 14 -3.93 10.67 -21.39
C ILE A 14 -3.52 11.72 -20.37
N LYS A 15 -2.68 12.68 -20.77
CA LYS A 15 -2.45 13.87 -19.94
C LYS A 15 -3.79 14.59 -19.78
N PRO A 16 -4.26 14.87 -18.54
CA PRO A 16 -5.45 15.68 -18.35
C PRO A 16 -5.21 17.06 -18.98
N GLN A 17 -6.08 17.46 -19.92
CA GLN A 17 -6.00 18.78 -20.52
C GLN A 17 -6.42 19.83 -19.47
N GLY A 18 -5.53 20.76 -19.15
CA GLY A 18 -5.85 21.99 -18.40
C GLY A 18 -5.29 22.11 -16.99
N GLU A 19 -5.04 21.02 -16.26
CA GLU A 19 -4.47 21.07 -14.90
C GLU A 19 -3.35 20.04 -14.69
N SER A 20 -2.25 20.48 -14.09
CA SER A 20 -1.11 19.63 -13.75
C SER A 20 -1.29 19.05 -12.34
N PHE A 21 -1.32 17.72 -12.24
CA PHE A 21 -1.22 17.00 -10.97
C PHE A 21 0.20 16.48 -10.71
N ALA A 22 1.18 16.94 -11.49
CA ALA A 22 2.58 16.53 -11.36
C ALA A 22 3.15 16.86 -9.97
N ASP A 23 2.70 17.98 -9.39
CA ASP A 23 3.29 18.52 -8.19
C ASP A 23 2.63 17.99 -6.91
N LEU A 24 1.53 17.22 -6.97
CA LEU A 24 0.79 16.79 -5.77
C LEU A 24 1.66 16.02 -4.76
N ALA A 25 2.53 15.13 -5.26
CA ALA A 25 3.43 14.37 -4.40
C ALA A 25 4.51 15.26 -3.76
N GLU A 26 4.95 16.30 -4.46
CA GLU A 26 5.82 17.35 -3.89
C GLU A 26 5.05 18.22 -2.88
N GLU A 27 3.81 18.60 -3.17
CA GLU A 27 2.94 19.32 -2.23
C GLU A 27 2.66 18.50 -0.96
N LEU A 28 2.54 17.16 -1.06
CA LEU A 28 2.44 16.28 0.13
C LEU A 28 3.77 16.16 0.89
N PHE A 29 4.90 16.22 0.19
CA PHE A 29 6.20 16.28 0.83
C PHE A 29 6.38 17.61 1.59
N LEU A 30 6.01 18.73 0.95
CA LEU A 30 5.98 20.06 1.57
C LEU A 30 4.99 20.10 2.71
N TRP A 31 3.82 19.48 2.60
CA TRP A 31 2.89 19.33 3.71
C TRP A 31 3.57 18.66 4.91
N ALA A 32 4.25 17.53 4.70
CA ALA A 32 4.90 16.81 5.80
C ALA A 32 5.96 17.67 6.52
N LYS A 33 6.69 18.51 5.78
CA LYS A 33 7.79 19.33 6.30
C LYS A 33 7.36 20.72 6.79
N GLU A 34 6.55 21.41 6.02
CA GLU A 34 6.25 22.85 6.09
C GLU A 34 4.76 23.15 6.38
N GLU A 35 3.92 22.11 6.54
CA GLU A 35 2.48 22.20 6.88
C GLU A 35 1.62 22.97 5.87
N THR A 36 2.12 23.13 4.67
CA THR A 36 1.37 23.64 3.53
C THR A 36 0.46 22.54 3.00
N PHE A 37 -0.85 22.72 3.11
CA PHE A 37 -1.79 21.75 2.53
C PHE A 37 -1.72 21.81 0.99
N PRO A 38 -1.87 20.66 0.30
CA PRO A 38 -1.92 20.66 -1.15
C PRO A 38 -3.12 21.46 -1.66
N LYS A 39 -2.96 22.17 -2.77
CA LYS A 39 -3.90 23.23 -3.19
C LYS A 39 -5.27 22.71 -3.62
N ASN A 40 -5.28 21.53 -4.26
CA ASN A 40 -6.47 20.96 -4.90
C ASN A 40 -7.01 19.75 -4.14
N VAL A 41 -7.00 19.79 -2.80
CA VAL A 41 -7.45 18.69 -1.94
C VAL A 41 -8.71 19.08 -1.18
N SER A 42 -9.67 18.15 -1.13
CA SER A 42 -10.93 18.34 -0.40
C SER A 42 -10.70 18.45 1.12
N ALA A 43 -11.66 19.05 1.82
CA ALA A 43 -11.62 19.17 3.28
C ALA A 43 -11.54 17.80 4.00
N ASP A 44 -12.14 16.74 3.44
CA ASP A 44 -12.09 15.40 4.03
C ASP A 44 -10.68 14.80 3.93
N ALA A 45 -10.04 14.89 2.77
CA ALA A 45 -8.68 14.40 2.57
C ALA A 45 -7.64 15.23 3.36
N ALA A 46 -7.82 16.56 3.43
CA ALA A 46 -6.98 17.43 4.27
C ALA A 46 -7.10 17.07 5.77
N ARG A 47 -8.31 16.75 6.24
CA ARG A 47 -8.56 16.34 7.62
C ARG A 47 -7.82 15.06 8.00
N ILE A 48 -7.75 14.06 7.11
CA ILE A 48 -7.00 12.81 7.37
C ILE A 48 -5.52 13.10 7.57
N LEU A 49 -4.93 13.89 6.66
CA LEU A 49 -3.52 14.30 6.75
C LEU A 49 -3.27 15.03 8.08
N GLN A 50 -4.12 16.00 8.42
CA GLN A 50 -4.01 16.75 9.67
C GLN A 50 -4.12 15.85 10.90
N ALA A 51 -5.08 14.93 10.93
CA ALA A 51 -5.30 14.00 12.04
C ALA A 51 -4.10 13.06 12.24
N GLN A 52 -3.53 12.56 11.14
CA GLN A 52 -2.31 11.75 11.19
C GLN A 52 -1.13 12.53 11.78
N ARG A 53 -0.90 13.78 11.32
CA ARG A 53 0.18 14.63 11.83
C ARG A 53 0.00 14.95 13.30
N GLN A 54 -1.21 15.31 13.72
CA GLN A 54 -1.50 15.60 15.13
C GLN A 54 -1.17 14.40 16.01
N ARG A 55 -1.50 13.19 15.55
CA ARG A 55 -1.15 11.96 16.27
C ARG A 55 0.35 11.71 16.35
N LEU A 56 1.08 11.97 15.28
CA LEU A 56 2.54 11.87 15.30
C LEU A 56 3.13 12.83 16.35
N ARG A 57 2.67 14.09 16.38
CA ARG A 57 3.08 15.08 17.38
C ARG A 57 2.75 14.69 18.81
N GLU A 58 1.54 14.20 19.06
CA GLU A 58 1.12 13.72 20.39
C GLU A 58 2.03 12.60 20.90
N LYS A 59 2.60 11.81 19.98
CA LYS A 59 3.57 10.76 20.28
C LYS A 59 5.05 11.22 20.19
N GLY A 60 5.32 12.51 20.03
CA GLY A 60 6.67 13.07 19.91
C GLY A 60 7.42 12.55 18.68
N LEU A 61 6.68 12.36 17.59
CA LEU A 61 7.19 11.92 16.30
C LEU A 61 7.05 12.98 15.22
N GLU A 62 8.02 12.98 14.33
CA GLU A 62 7.95 13.66 13.04
C GLU A 62 8.04 12.61 11.92
N MET A 63 7.30 12.84 10.84
CA MET A 63 7.31 11.99 9.65
C MET A 63 7.91 12.78 8.49
N GLU A 64 8.99 12.26 7.94
CA GLU A 64 9.61 12.78 6.72
C GLU A 64 9.47 11.76 5.59
N TYR A 65 9.13 12.23 4.40
CA TYR A 65 9.10 11.41 3.19
C TYR A 65 10.37 11.64 2.37
N ALA A 66 11.29 10.68 2.34
CA ALA A 66 12.42 10.74 1.42
C ALA A 66 12.01 10.15 0.06
N MET A 67 11.18 10.85 -0.72
CA MET A 67 10.80 10.41 -2.07
C MET A 67 11.96 10.58 -3.05
N THR A 68 12.36 9.49 -3.71
CA THR A 68 13.48 9.41 -4.66
C THR A 68 13.06 9.32 -6.12
N SER A 69 11.81 8.95 -6.41
CA SER A 69 11.25 8.99 -7.78
C SER A 69 9.73 9.06 -7.76
N GLN A 70 9.16 9.67 -8.80
CA GLN A 70 7.73 9.81 -9.01
C GLN A 70 7.38 9.43 -10.46
N ASP A 71 6.52 8.43 -10.64
CA ASP A 71 5.91 8.14 -11.94
C ASP A 71 4.40 8.38 -11.86
N PHE A 72 3.87 9.15 -12.82
CA PHE A 72 2.45 9.52 -12.86
C PHE A 72 1.70 8.66 -13.87
N PHE A 73 0.55 8.15 -13.42
CA PHE A 73 -0.39 7.42 -14.24
C PHE A 73 -1.81 7.95 -13.98
N SER A 74 -2.66 7.89 -15.00
CA SER A 74 -4.07 8.25 -14.87
C SER A 74 -4.92 7.24 -15.63
N ASP A 75 -5.88 6.65 -14.93
CA ASP A 75 -6.92 5.84 -15.56
C ASP A 75 -8.15 6.73 -15.83
N ALA A 76 -8.44 6.99 -17.10
CA ALA A 76 -9.64 7.70 -17.51
C ALA A 76 -10.85 6.77 -17.39
N GLY A 77 -11.80 7.10 -16.50
CA GLY A 77 -13.05 6.37 -16.32
C GLY A 77 -14.21 7.31 -16.02
N LYS A 78 -15.21 7.34 -16.91
CA LYS A 78 -16.37 8.28 -16.93
C LYS A 78 -15.98 9.76 -17.06
N GLN A 79 -16.85 10.59 -17.64
CA GLN A 79 -16.55 12.01 -17.95
C GLN A 79 -16.32 12.93 -16.73
N HIS A 80 -16.47 12.42 -15.49
CA HIS A 80 -16.47 13.24 -14.28
C HIS A 80 -15.39 12.88 -13.24
N PHE A 81 -14.67 11.76 -13.42
CA PHE A 81 -13.67 11.29 -12.45
C PHE A 81 -12.33 10.98 -13.12
N LEU A 82 -11.26 11.26 -12.38
CA LEU A 82 -9.89 10.87 -12.71
C LEU A 82 -9.34 10.04 -11.56
N PHE A 83 -8.88 8.84 -11.88
CA PHE A 83 -8.11 8.01 -10.97
C PHE A 83 -6.64 8.29 -11.23
N LEU A 84 -5.98 8.86 -10.25
CA LEU A 84 -4.61 9.28 -10.33
C LEU A 84 -3.77 8.36 -9.45
N HIS A 85 -2.65 7.91 -9.98
CA HIS A 85 -1.75 7.03 -9.25
C HIS A 85 -0.32 7.51 -9.47
N TRP A 86 0.41 7.72 -8.37
CA TRP A 86 1.82 8.08 -8.38
C TRP A 86 2.61 6.94 -7.77
N LEU A 87 3.60 6.43 -8.50
CA LEU A 87 4.62 5.57 -7.92
C LEU A 87 5.56 6.44 -7.11
N CYS A 88 5.60 6.25 -5.80
CA CYS A 88 6.52 6.93 -4.90
C CYS A 88 7.57 5.91 -4.41
N GLU A 89 8.79 5.99 -4.92
CA GLU A 89 9.90 5.25 -4.30
C GLU A 89 10.51 6.11 -3.21
N GLY A 90 10.62 5.62 -1.97
CA GLY A 90 11.22 6.41 -0.90
C GLY A 90 11.19 5.77 0.48
N ASP A 91 11.90 6.37 1.43
CA ASP A 91 11.83 5.98 2.84
C ASP A 91 10.82 6.87 3.56
N ILE A 92 9.90 6.27 4.33
CA ILE A 92 9.19 7.01 5.37
C ILE A 92 10.04 6.94 6.64
N ILE A 93 10.44 8.10 7.15
CA ILE A 93 11.29 8.20 8.32
C ILE A 93 10.48 8.79 9.47
N PHE A 94 10.33 8.00 10.54
CA PHE A 94 9.77 8.46 11.79
C PHE A 94 10.91 8.87 12.73
N ARG A 95 11.00 10.16 13.05
CA ARG A 95 11.99 10.71 13.96
C ARG A 95 11.38 10.96 15.33
N SER A 96 12.18 10.80 16.37
CA SER A 96 11.83 11.17 17.74
C SER A 96 13.06 11.80 18.39
N ASP A 97 12.89 12.88 19.15
CA ASP A 97 13.99 13.63 19.78
C ASP A 97 14.95 12.77 20.62
N ARG A 98 14.46 11.63 21.13
CA ARG A 98 15.17 10.79 22.09
C ARG A 98 15.68 9.47 21.51
N ARG A 99 15.47 9.18 20.22
CA ARG A 99 15.76 7.84 19.64
C ARG A 99 16.33 7.90 18.22
N ARG A 100 16.99 6.80 17.83
CA ARG A 100 17.39 6.59 16.43
C ARG A 100 16.14 6.62 15.53
N PRO A 101 16.22 7.25 14.35
CA PRO A 101 15.10 7.34 13.43
C PRO A 101 14.65 5.93 13.00
N TYR A 102 13.35 5.68 13.05
CA TYR A 102 12.76 4.46 12.53
C TYR A 102 12.45 4.66 11.05
N LYS A 103 13.11 3.87 10.19
CA LYS A 103 12.98 3.96 8.74
C LYS A 103 12.11 2.82 8.22
N LEU A 104 11.04 3.18 7.55
CA LEU A 104 10.16 2.27 6.84
C LEU A 104 10.48 2.38 5.33
N LEU A 105 11.33 1.47 4.85
CA LEU A 105 11.77 1.43 3.46
C LEU A 105 10.72 0.70 2.61
N LYS A 106 9.91 1.44 1.84
CA LYS A 106 8.83 0.88 1.00
C LYS A 106 8.73 1.58 -0.35
N ARG A 107 8.49 0.80 -1.41
CA ARG A 107 7.84 1.34 -2.61
C ARG A 107 6.38 1.54 -2.26
N LEU A 108 5.91 2.77 -2.37
CA LEU A 108 4.54 3.15 -2.08
C LEU A 108 3.91 3.63 -3.37
N ARG A 109 2.60 3.41 -3.48
CA ARG A 109 1.79 4.02 -4.51
C ARG A 109 0.85 4.99 -3.83
N LEU A 110 0.97 6.27 -4.15
CA LEU A 110 -0.05 7.23 -3.76
C LEU A 110 -1.22 7.06 -4.73
N GLN A 111 -2.41 6.79 -4.21
CA GLN A 111 -3.65 6.75 -4.97
C GLN A 111 -4.48 7.98 -4.64
N ALA A 112 -5.04 8.63 -5.65
CA ALA A 112 -6.01 9.69 -5.46
C ALA A 112 -7.17 9.58 -6.45
N VAL A 113 -8.35 10.01 -5.98
CA VAL A 113 -9.54 10.16 -6.84
C VAL A 113 -9.86 11.64 -6.95
N ALA A 114 -9.83 12.16 -8.17
CA ALA A 114 -10.15 13.53 -8.49
C ALA A 114 -11.51 13.61 -9.19
N ARG A 115 -12.34 14.59 -8.82
CA ARG A 115 -13.64 14.84 -9.45
C ARG A 115 -13.61 16.18 -10.19
N TYR A 116 -14.14 16.20 -11.40
CA TYR A 116 -14.27 17.41 -12.19
C TYR A 116 -15.32 18.36 -11.60
N GLN A 117 -14.97 19.64 -11.47
CA GLN A 117 -15.84 20.70 -10.94
C GLN A 117 -16.12 21.82 -11.97
N GLY A 118 -15.92 21.58 -13.26
CA GLY A 118 -16.20 22.56 -14.33
C GLY A 118 -15.02 23.48 -14.66
N ARG A 119 -14.24 23.91 -13.66
CA ARG A 119 -13.02 24.74 -13.87
C ARG A 119 -11.70 24.03 -13.60
N GLY A 120 -11.76 22.80 -13.09
CA GLY A 120 -10.63 22.02 -12.62
C GLY A 120 -11.07 20.73 -11.95
N TYR A 121 -10.15 19.98 -11.36
CA TYR A 121 -10.44 18.81 -10.54
C TYR A 121 -10.06 19.04 -9.08
N LEU A 122 -10.90 18.49 -8.20
CA LEU A 122 -10.65 18.44 -6.76
C LEU A 122 -10.36 17.00 -6.34
N ILE A 123 -9.26 16.79 -5.62
CA ILE A 123 -8.91 15.50 -5.03
C ILE A 123 -9.81 15.24 -3.83
N HIS A 124 -10.69 14.26 -3.96
CA HIS A 124 -11.64 13.89 -2.91
C HIS A 124 -11.08 12.87 -1.94
N GLN A 125 -10.30 11.92 -2.44
CA GLN A 125 -9.79 10.79 -1.66
C GLN A 125 -8.30 10.63 -1.95
N LEU A 126 -7.53 10.37 -0.91
CA LEU A 126 -6.08 10.19 -0.99
C LEU A 126 -5.67 9.09 -0.01
N TYR A 127 -5.00 8.05 -0.50
CA TYR A 127 -4.49 7.00 0.36
C TYR A 127 -3.18 6.41 -0.18
N PHE A 128 -2.34 5.92 0.74
CA PHE A 128 -1.16 5.17 0.38
C PHE A 128 -1.53 3.70 0.21
N GLN A 129 -1.19 3.17 -0.96
CA GLN A 129 -1.25 1.75 -1.26
C GLN A 129 0.16 1.17 -1.31
N ARG A 130 0.30 -0.08 -0.87
CA ARG A 130 1.56 -0.80 -0.99
C ARG A 130 1.82 -1.22 -2.43
N GLU A 131 3.02 -0.90 -2.95
CA GLU A 131 3.50 -1.44 -4.22
C GLU A 131 4.06 -2.85 -4.01
N HIS A 132 3.47 -3.84 -4.66
CA HIS A 132 4.03 -5.20 -4.72
C HIS A 132 5.09 -5.28 -5.82
N GLY A 133 6.30 -4.83 -5.52
CA GLY A 133 7.44 -4.90 -6.44
C GLY A 133 8.72 -5.35 -5.75
N SER A 134 9.52 -6.19 -6.41
CA SER A 134 10.86 -6.52 -5.92
C SER A 134 11.79 -5.35 -6.15
N ASP A 135 12.42 -4.84 -5.09
CA ASP A 135 13.51 -3.86 -5.19
C ASP A 135 14.73 -4.55 -5.84
N TRP A 136 14.81 -4.47 -7.17
CA TRP A 136 15.88 -5.07 -7.97
C TRP A 136 17.26 -4.65 -7.50
N LYS A 137 17.44 -3.38 -7.12
CA LYS A 137 18.72 -2.85 -6.62
C LYS A 137 19.13 -3.51 -5.30
N ARG A 138 18.17 -3.81 -4.42
CA ARG A 138 18.43 -4.53 -3.16
C ARG A 138 18.69 -6.01 -3.38
N SER A 139 17.93 -6.67 -4.26
CA SER A 139 18.17 -8.06 -4.65
C SER A 139 19.56 -8.21 -5.26
N PHE A 140 19.94 -7.30 -6.17
CA PHE A 140 21.26 -7.28 -6.79
C PHE A 140 22.39 -7.09 -5.76
N ARG A 141 22.26 -6.16 -4.80
CA ARG A 141 23.26 -6.00 -3.72
C ARG A 141 23.42 -7.25 -2.85
N ARG A 142 22.34 -7.98 -2.56
CA ARG A 142 22.42 -9.24 -1.81
C ARG A 142 23.10 -10.34 -2.64
N ILE A 143 22.77 -10.42 -3.93
CA ILE A 143 23.43 -11.33 -4.86
C ILE A 143 24.94 -11.04 -4.88
N LEU A 144 25.35 -9.77 -5.05
CA LEU A 144 26.76 -9.38 -5.08
C LEU A 144 27.50 -9.76 -3.79
N LYS A 145 26.86 -9.60 -2.63
CA LYS A 145 27.42 -10.06 -1.34
C LYS A 145 27.58 -11.58 -1.28
N CYS A 146 26.60 -12.34 -1.73
CA CYS A 146 26.70 -13.80 -1.80
C CYS A 146 27.83 -14.23 -2.75
N PHE A 147 27.96 -13.58 -3.91
CA PHE A 147 29.09 -13.83 -4.82
C PHE A 147 30.43 -13.56 -4.15
N GLY A 148 30.59 -12.42 -3.46
CA GLY A 148 31.83 -12.07 -2.76
C GLY A 148 32.20 -13.05 -1.64
N ILE A 149 31.23 -13.48 -0.83
CA ILE A 149 31.45 -14.47 0.24
C ILE A 149 31.85 -15.82 -0.36
N GLY A 150 31.15 -16.27 -1.41
CA GLY A 150 31.43 -17.54 -2.07
C GLY A 150 32.81 -17.55 -2.73
N ALA A 151 33.20 -16.44 -3.37
CA ALA A 151 34.53 -16.28 -3.94
C ALA A 151 35.63 -16.33 -2.87
N GLY A 152 35.42 -15.64 -1.74
CA GLY A 152 36.36 -15.69 -0.61
C GLY A 152 36.51 -17.10 -0.04
N ALA A 153 35.41 -17.84 0.13
CA ALA A 153 35.46 -19.21 0.62
C ALA A 153 36.22 -20.14 -0.36
N GLY A 154 35.95 -20.03 -1.66
CA GLY A 154 36.67 -20.78 -2.69
C GLY A 154 38.17 -20.47 -2.71
N PHE A 155 38.54 -19.19 -2.56
CA PHE A 155 39.93 -18.76 -2.46
C PHE A 155 40.64 -19.37 -1.24
N VAL A 156 40.00 -19.36 -0.06
CA VAL A 156 40.56 -19.94 1.17
C VAL A 156 40.76 -21.45 1.02
N VAL A 157 39.84 -22.16 0.37
CA VAL A 157 39.97 -23.60 0.09
C VAL A 157 41.14 -23.89 -0.84
N SER A 158 41.31 -23.11 -1.91
CA SER A 158 42.46 -23.26 -2.81
C SER A 158 43.78 -22.94 -2.10
N LEU A 159 43.82 -21.87 -1.32
CA LEU A 159 45.00 -21.48 -0.53
C LEU A 159 45.39 -22.59 0.46
N TYR A 160 44.41 -23.19 1.13
CA TYR A 160 44.62 -24.32 2.04
C TYR A 160 45.18 -25.55 1.29
N ARG A 161 44.67 -25.87 0.10
CA ARG A 161 45.19 -26.98 -0.73
C ARG A 161 46.65 -26.77 -1.13
N ILE A 162 47.01 -25.55 -1.53
CA ILE A 162 48.37 -25.25 -1.95
C ILE A 162 49.33 -25.26 -0.75
N LEU A 163 48.96 -24.62 0.36
CA LEU A 163 49.85 -24.45 1.53
C LEU A 163 49.91 -25.68 2.44
N ALA A 164 48.79 -26.35 2.69
CA ALA A 164 48.71 -27.45 3.65
C ALA A 164 48.80 -28.83 3.01
N LEU A 165 48.42 -28.97 1.73
CA LEU A 165 48.46 -30.25 1.00
C LEU A 165 49.56 -30.32 -0.07
N ASN A 166 50.41 -29.28 -0.17
CA ASN A 166 51.51 -29.18 -1.14
C ASN A 166 51.10 -29.45 -2.61
N SER A 167 49.89 -29.04 -2.99
CA SER A 167 49.44 -29.16 -4.38
C SER A 167 50.13 -28.10 -5.26
N LEU A 168 50.70 -28.51 -6.40
CA LEU A 168 51.26 -27.59 -7.41
C LEU A 168 50.20 -26.99 -8.36
N ASP A 169 48.91 -27.14 -8.05
CA ASP A 169 47.82 -26.70 -8.90
C ASP A 169 47.42 -25.24 -8.60
N TYR A 170 48.23 -24.31 -9.11
CA TYR A 170 47.98 -22.87 -9.00
C TYR A 170 46.77 -22.39 -9.82
N ALA A 171 46.28 -23.18 -10.78
CA ALA A 171 45.07 -22.84 -11.53
C ALA A 171 43.83 -22.82 -10.61
N SER A 172 43.86 -23.61 -9.53
CA SER A 172 42.81 -23.62 -8.51
C SER A 172 42.59 -22.26 -7.83
N LEU A 173 43.60 -21.38 -7.77
CA LEU A 173 43.47 -20.03 -7.19
C LEU A 173 42.53 -19.11 -7.99
N LEU A 174 42.33 -19.42 -9.28
CA LEU A 174 41.40 -18.68 -10.15
C LEU A 174 40.06 -19.41 -10.28
N ILE A 175 40.07 -20.74 -10.29
CA ILE A 175 38.88 -21.56 -10.52
C ILE A 175 38.03 -21.70 -9.26
N ASP A 176 38.63 -22.03 -8.11
CA ASP A 176 37.88 -22.30 -6.88
C ASP A 176 37.10 -21.08 -6.36
N PRO A 177 37.57 -19.83 -6.46
CA PRO A 177 36.75 -18.65 -6.16
C PRO A 177 35.51 -18.54 -7.07
N LEU A 178 35.64 -18.81 -8.37
CA LEU A 178 34.50 -18.78 -9.30
C LEU A 178 33.46 -19.87 -8.95
N VAL A 179 33.95 -21.08 -8.66
CA VAL A 179 33.12 -22.21 -8.24
C VAL A 179 32.41 -21.90 -6.91
N GLY A 180 33.15 -21.37 -5.92
CA GLY A 180 32.58 -20.98 -4.63
C GLY A 180 31.53 -19.88 -4.75
N ALA A 181 31.75 -18.88 -5.61
CA ALA A 181 30.78 -17.82 -5.89
C ALA A 181 29.49 -18.37 -6.52
N LEU A 182 29.61 -19.24 -7.52
CA LEU A 182 28.49 -19.88 -8.20
C LEU A 182 27.69 -20.77 -7.25
N LEU A 183 28.36 -21.61 -6.47
CA LEU A 183 27.70 -22.50 -5.50
C LEU A 183 26.90 -21.72 -4.47
N LEU A 184 27.47 -20.67 -3.88
CA LEU A 184 26.76 -19.88 -2.89
C LEU A 184 25.60 -19.08 -3.50
N TYR A 185 25.73 -18.65 -4.75
CA TYR A 185 24.60 -18.07 -5.48
C TYR A 185 23.48 -19.08 -5.72
N VAL A 186 23.78 -20.31 -6.14
CA VAL A 186 22.77 -21.36 -6.34
C VAL A 186 22.01 -21.64 -5.03
N VAL A 187 22.73 -21.80 -3.92
CA VAL A 187 22.12 -21.99 -2.58
C VAL A 187 21.22 -20.81 -2.22
N TYR A 188 21.69 -19.58 -2.43
CA TYR A 188 20.89 -18.38 -2.18
C TYR A 188 19.64 -18.33 -3.07
N ALA A 189 19.77 -18.62 -4.37
CA ALA A 189 18.69 -18.60 -5.34
C ALA A 189 17.61 -19.64 -5.01
N VAL A 190 18.01 -20.87 -4.67
CA VAL A 190 17.10 -21.92 -4.20
C VAL A 190 16.39 -21.49 -2.91
N GLY A 191 17.11 -20.88 -1.97
CA GLY A 191 16.52 -20.34 -0.75
C GLY A 191 15.50 -19.22 -1.00
N GLN A 192 15.75 -18.33 -1.97
CA GLN A 192 14.78 -17.29 -2.36
C GLN A 192 13.57 -17.88 -3.08
N LEU A 193 13.77 -18.83 -4.00
CA LEU A 193 12.70 -19.58 -4.65
C LEU A 193 11.81 -20.27 -3.62
N GLY A 194 12.41 -20.94 -2.63
CA GLY A 194 11.68 -21.56 -1.53
C GLY A 194 10.84 -20.56 -0.73
N LYS A 195 11.40 -19.39 -0.40
CA LYS A 195 10.66 -18.30 0.27
C LYS A 195 9.50 -17.80 -0.58
N LEU A 196 9.73 -17.53 -1.87
CA LEU A 196 8.70 -17.07 -2.79
C LEU A 196 7.60 -18.10 -3.00
N LEU A 197 7.92 -19.39 -3.04
CA LEU A 197 6.94 -20.46 -3.13
C LEU A 197 6.11 -20.56 -1.84
N VAL A 198 6.74 -20.49 -0.66
CA VAL A 198 6.01 -20.52 0.62
C VAL A 198 5.13 -19.28 0.79
N GLU A 199 5.65 -18.09 0.49
CA GLU A 199 4.87 -16.85 0.50
C GLU A 199 3.74 -16.92 -0.52
N GLY A 200 4.04 -17.36 -1.74
CA GLY A 200 3.08 -17.55 -2.83
C GLY A 200 1.94 -18.48 -2.45
N VAL A 201 2.23 -19.68 -1.91
CA VAL A 201 1.21 -20.64 -1.45
C VAL A 201 0.35 -20.04 -0.33
N ARG A 202 0.94 -19.27 0.59
CA ARG A 202 0.19 -18.61 1.67
C ARG A 202 -0.69 -17.45 1.17
N THR A 203 -0.24 -16.70 0.17
CA THR A 203 -0.97 -15.52 -0.34
C THR A 203 -1.91 -15.84 -1.50
N MET A 204 -1.72 -16.95 -2.21
CA MET A 204 -2.51 -17.35 -3.38
C MET A 204 -4.03 -17.42 -3.15
N PRO A 205 -4.56 -18.01 -2.05
CA PRO A 205 -6.00 -18.00 -1.81
C PRO A 205 -6.54 -16.58 -1.59
N LEU A 206 -5.75 -15.70 -0.97
CA LEU A 206 -6.10 -14.30 -0.72
C LEU A 206 -6.10 -13.49 -2.03
N ILE A 207 -5.07 -13.65 -2.86
CA ILE A 207 -4.95 -12.98 -4.16
C ILE A 207 -6.09 -13.43 -5.09
N ARG A 208 -6.42 -14.72 -5.11
CA ARG A 208 -7.53 -15.23 -5.93
C ARG A 208 -8.87 -14.64 -5.49
N ARG A 209 -9.20 -14.69 -4.19
CA ARG A 209 -10.45 -14.11 -3.68
C ARG A 209 -10.51 -12.60 -3.86
N SER A 210 -9.40 -11.91 -3.67
CA SER A 210 -9.33 -10.46 -3.88
C SER A 210 -9.48 -10.08 -5.35
N GLY A 211 -8.89 -10.85 -6.27
CA GLY A 211 -9.11 -10.66 -7.71
C GLY A 211 -10.57 -10.88 -8.14
N GLN A 212 -11.28 -11.82 -7.49
CA GLN A 212 -12.71 -12.06 -7.74
C GLN A 212 -13.61 -10.99 -7.14
N THR A 213 -13.21 -10.39 -6.03
CA THR A 213 -14.00 -9.38 -5.29
C THR A 213 -14.44 -8.22 -6.16
N ARG A 214 -13.55 -7.70 -7.02
CA ARG A 214 -13.93 -6.64 -7.97
C ARG A 214 -15.09 -7.07 -8.85
N MET A 215 -15.02 -8.27 -9.42
CA MET A 215 -16.07 -8.77 -10.31
C MET A 215 -17.38 -9.02 -9.55
N GLU A 216 -17.31 -9.62 -8.37
CA GLU A 216 -18.48 -9.94 -7.54
C GLU A 216 -19.20 -8.68 -7.04
N ILE A 217 -18.46 -7.70 -6.51
CA ILE A 217 -19.07 -6.43 -6.08
C ILE A 217 -19.61 -5.67 -7.29
N THR A 218 -18.88 -5.63 -8.40
CA THR A 218 -19.35 -4.94 -9.62
C THR A 218 -20.63 -5.57 -10.15
N SER A 219 -20.71 -6.91 -10.22
CA SER A 219 -21.91 -7.58 -10.75
C SER A 219 -23.13 -7.36 -9.86
N VAL A 220 -22.98 -7.48 -8.54
CA VAL A 220 -24.08 -7.20 -7.59
C VAL A 220 -24.50 -5.73 -7.67
N MET A 221 -23.53 -4.81 -7.64
CA MET A 221 -23.84 -3.38 -7.56
C MET A 221 -24.36 -2.81 -8.87
N GLN A 222 -23.97 -3.33 -10.04
CA GLN A 222 -24.51 -2.85 -11.31
C GLN A 222 -25.97 -3.25 -11.52
N LEU A 223 -26.43 -4.35 -10.91
CA LEU A 223 -27.86 -4.71 -10.88
C LEU A 223 -28.69 -3.71 -10.07
N LEU A 224 -28.10 -3.13 -9.01
CA LEU A 224 -28.77 -2.22 -8.09
C LEU A 224 -28.59 -0.74 -8.49
N ASN A 225 -27.46 -0.39 -9.09
CA ASN A 225 -27.09 0.94 -9.53
C ASN A 225 -26.18 0.85 -10.76
N HIS A 226 -26.77 1.13 -11.93
CA HIS A 226 -26.08 1.03 -13.22
C HIS A 226 -24.86 1.95 -13.34
N ASP A 227 -24.77 3.00 -12.51
CA ASP A 227 -23.65 3.93 -12.50
C ASP A 227 -22.51 3.56 -11.54
N PHE A 228 -22.57 2.39 -10.91
CA PHE A 228 -21.54 1.95 -9.97
C PHE A 228 -20.14 1.85 -10.59
N SER A 229 -19.14 2.35 -9.85
CA SER A 229 -17.71 2.19 -10.13
C SER A 229 -17.03 1.55 -8.93
N PHE A 230 -16.39 0.39 -9.15
CA PHE A 230 -15.65 -0.30 -8.09
C PHE A 230 -14.48 0.55 -7.57
N HIS A 231 -13.78 1.29 -8.43
CA HIS A 231 -12.64 2.11 -8.01
C HIS A 231 -13.07 3.28 -7.11
N GLU A 232 -14.24 3.87 -7.36
CA GLU A 232 -14.80 4.91 -6.48
C GLU A 232 -15.21 4.31 -5.13
N PHE A 233 -15.87 3.15 -5.17
CA PHE A 233 -16.24 2.42 -3.96
C PHE A 233 -15.02 2.06 -3.10
N GLU A 234 -13.99 1.47 -3.70
CA GLU A 234 -12.77 1.08 -3.02
C GLU A 234 -12.09 2.29 -2.37
N ALA A 235 -11.92 3.38 -3.13
CA ALA A 235 -11.29 4.59 -2.62
C ALA A 235 -12.13 5.26 -1.52
N GLU A 236 -13.46 5.26 -1.62
CA GLU A 236 -14.37 5.76 -0.58
C GLU A 236 -14.26 4.94 0.70
N LEU A 237 -14.22 3.61 0.59
CA LEU A 237 -14.11 2.72 1.73
C LEU A 237 -12.77 2.85 2.45
N VAL A 238 -11.66 2.87 1.70
CA VAL A 238 -10.33 3.06 2.28
C VAL A 238 -10.21 4.43 2.96
N ASN A 239 -10.74 5.48 2.34
CA ASN A 239 -10.76 6.82 2.91
C ASN A 239 -11.58 6.87 4.21
N LEU A 240 -12.77 6.25 4.24
CA LEU A 240 -13.60 6.17 5.45
C LEU A 240 -12.89 5.41 6.57
N LEU A 241 -12.26 4.27 6.26
CA LEU A 241 -11.45 3.52 7.23
C LEU A 241 -10.32 4.39 7.79
N GLN A 242 -9.54 5.07 6.94
CA GLN A 242 -8.46 5.94 7.40
C GLN A 242 -8.94 7.08 8.30
N ARG A 243 -10.12 7.64 8.04
CA ARG A 243 -10.75 8.63 8.95
C ARG A 243 -11.04 8.01 10.32
N VAL A 244 -11.68 6.84 10.35
CA VAL A 244 -11.95 6.11 11.61
C VAL A 244 -10.64 5.79 12.35
N LEU A 245 -9.57 5.47 11.63
CA LEU A 245 -8.27 5.20 12.21
C LEU A 245 -7.61 6.49 12.76
N PHE A 246 -7.63 7.62 12.07
CA PHE A 246 -6.83 8.80 12.44
C PHE A 246 -7.57 9.89 13.18
N GLU A 247 -8.87 10.09 12.96
CA GLU A 247 -9.65 11.10 13.67
C GLU A 247 -9.66 10.82 15.18
N LYS A 248 -9.63 11.89 15.96
CA LYS A 248 -9.56 11.85 17.43
C LYS A 248 -10.94 11.63 18.03
N ASP A 249 -11.90 12.38 17.53
CA ASP A 249 -13.31 12.18 17.82
C ASP A 249 -13.97 11.49 16.63
N ILE A 250 -14.57 10.35 16.90
CA ILE A 250 -15.21 9.53 15.89
C ILE A 250 -16.64 10.01 15.63
N SER A 251 -17.24 10.70 16.59
CA SER A 251 -18.58 11.28 16.46
C SER A 251 -18.64 12.35 15.36
N ASP A 252 -17.49 12.95 15.02
CA ASP A 252 -17.33 13.86 13.88
C ASP A 252 -17.46 13.16 12.51
N ILE A 253 -17.33 11.83 12.47
CA ILE A 253 -17.50 11.03 11.27
C ILE A 253 -18.98 10.71 11.08
N ALA A 254 -19.70 11.62 10.44
CA ALA A 254 -21.13 11.42 10.12
C ALA A 254 -21.46 10.16 9.29
N GLN A 255 -20.44 9.53 8.68
CA GLN A 255 -20.56 8.30 7.88
C GLN A 255 -20.28 7.04 8.70
N TYR A 256 -19.99 7.16 9.99
CA TYR A 256 -19.63 6.05 10.84
C TYR A 256 -20.62 5.99 11.99
N GLU A 257 -21.28 4.85 12.14
CA GLU A 257 -22.25 4.59 13.20
C GLU A 257 -21.66 3.49 14.11
N PRO A 258 -20.92 3.84 15.17
CA PRO A 258 -20.23 2.83 15.97
C PRO A 258 -21.04 2.17 17.08
N GLU A 259 -20.74 0.88 17.29
CA GLU A 259 -20.37 0.34 18.61
C GLU A 259 -18.88 0.65 18.87
N ALA A 260 -18.51 0.94 20.12
CA ALA A 260 -17.23 1.57 20.53
C ALA A 260 -15.97 1.14 19.74
N ARG A 261 -15.21 2.12 19.25
CA ARG A 261 -13.90 1.90 18.61
C ARG A 261 -12.91 1.24 19.56
N GLU A 262 -12.26 0.17 19.08
CA GLU A 262 -11.20 -0.51 19.82
C GLU A 262 -10.08 0.46 20.23
N GLY A 263 -9.77 0.54 21.53
CA GLY A 263 -8.78 1.48 22.07
C GLY A 263 -7.37 1.31 21.49
N CYS A 264 -7.03 0.10 21.03
CA CYS A 264 -5.73 -0.19 20.42
C CYS A 264 -5.49 0.51 19.06
N LEU A 265 -6.56 0.99 18.40
CA LEU A 265 -6.45 1.75 17.15
C LEU A 265 -5.81 3.14 17.36
N GLY A 266 -5.81 3.65 18.60
CA GLY A 266 -5.12 4.89 18.95
C GLY A 266 -3.59 4.79 18.88
N ASP A 267 -3.04 3.56 18.89
CA ASP A 267 -1.60 3.34 18.79
C ASP A 267 -1.07 3.34 17.36
N ILE A 268 -1.95 3.31 16.36
CA ILE A 268 -1.60 3.35 14.94
C ILE A 268 -1.11 4.76 14.58
N ILE A 269 0.13 4.87 14.13
CA ILE A 269 0.77 6.11 13.65
C ILE A 269 0.82 6.21 12.13
N TYR A 270 0.73 5.07 11.43
CA TYR A 270 0.73 4.99 9.98
C TYR A 270 -0.01 3.73 9.54
N SER A 271 -0.77 3.83 8.45
CA SER A 271 -1.59 2.75 7.91
C SER A 271 -1.59 2.85 6.39
N GLU A 272 -1.25 1.76 5.72
CA GLU A 272 -1.27 1.65 4.25
C GLU A 272 -2.24 0.54 3.81
N TYR A 273 -2.99 0.78 2.75
CA TYR A 273 -3.85 -0.22 2.15
C TYR A 273 -3.01 -1.21 1.33
N THR A 274 -3.20 -2.51 1.50
CA THR A 274 -2.40 -3.50 0.76
C THR A 274 -2.90 -3.74 -0.67
N GLY A 275 -4.01 -3.12 -1.08
CA GLY A 275 -4.67 -3.45 -2.36
C GLY A 275 -5.46 -4.75 -2.33
N MET A 276 -5.68 -5.32 -1.15
CA MET A 276 -6.45 -6.56 -1.00
C MET A 276 -7.74 -6.27 -0.26
N MET A 277 -8.83 -6.46 -0.98
CA MET A 277 -10.20 -6.43 -0.49
C MET A 277 -10.83 -7.80 -0.73
N ILE A 278 -11.58 -8.35 0.24
CA ILE A 278 -12.36 -9.57 0.06
C ILE A 278 -13.84 -9.27 0.28
N PHE A 279 -14.68 -9.58 -0.71
CA PHE A 279 -16.12 -9.57 -0.56
C PHE A 279 -16.60 -10.78 0.23
N ARG A 280 -17.42 -10.56 1.25
CA ARG A 280 -17.99 -11.63 2.10
C ARG A 280 -19.46 -11.91 1.81
N GLY A 281 -20.16 -10.92 1.30
CA GLY A 281 -21.57 -11.04 0.95
C GLY A 281 -22.27 -9.69 1.00
N TYR A 282 -23.54 -9.70 0.64
CA TYR A 282 -24.40 -8.53 0.73
C TYR A 282 -25.79 -8.91 1.19
N HIS A 283 -26.49 -7.91 1.71
CA HIS A 283 -27.90 -7.95 2.01
C HIS A 283 -28.56 -6.74 1.38
N SER A 284 -29.70 -6.94 0.71
CA SER A 284 -30.44 -5.86 0.06
C SER A 284 -31.88 -5.90 0.51
N GLU A 285 -32.34 -4.83 1.15
CA GLU A 285 -33.74 -4.64 1.56
C GLU A 285 -34.26 -3.39 0.89
N GLU A 286 -35.28 -3.54 0.04
CA GLU A 286 -35.91 -2.45 -0.71
C GLU A 286 -34.89 -1.57 -1.46
N SER A 287 -34.57 -0.40 -0.90
CA SER A 287 -33.63 0.58 -1.45
C SER A 287 -32.30 0.65 -0.72
N VAL A 288 -32.08 -0.18 0.30
CA VAL A 288 -30.87 -0.16 1.12
C VAL A 288 -30.01 -1.38 0.79
N CYS A 289 -28.77 -1.12 0.40
CA CYS A 289 -27.76 -2.15 0.16
C CYS A 289 -26.73 -2.15 1.28
N THR A 290 -26.51 -3.32 1.88
CA THR A 290 -25.48 -3.56 2.89
C THR A 290 -24.45 -4.54 2.34
N LEU A 291 -23.16 -4.19 2.37
CA LEU A 291 -22.06 -5.05 1.96
C LEU A 291 -21.20 -5.41 3.16
N HIS A 292 -20.72 -6.66 3.17
CA HIS A 292 -19.71 -7.14 4.11
C HIS A 292 -18.39 -7.31 3.36
N VAL A 293 -17.37 -6.60 3.82
CA VAL A 293 -16.09 -6.47 3.13
C VAL A 293 -14.95 -6.54 4.13
N ASP A 294 -13.90 -7.24 3.72
CA ASP A 294 -12.65 -7.38 4.45
C ASP A 294 -11.58 -6.52 3.78
N LEU A 295 -10.95 -5.63 4.56
CA LEU A 295 -9.84 -4.80 4.11
C LEU A 295 -8.54 -5.19 4.80
N TYR A 296 -7.51 -5.45 3.98
CA TYR A 296 -6.16 -5.70 4.47
C TYR A 296 -5.35 -4.41 4.50
N MET A 297 -4.86 -4.09 5.69
CA MET A 297 -4.01 -2.94 5.95
C MET A 297 -2.64 -3.40 6.48
N GLN A 298 -1.65 -2.54 6.31
CA GLN A 298 -0.34 -2.73 6.92
C GLN A 298 -0.05 -1.54 7.81
N ASP A 299 -0.18 -1.77 9.10
CA ASP A 299 -0.20 -0.72 10.11
C ASP A 299 1.12 -0.69 10.89
N VAL A 300 1.50 0.52 11.29
CA VAL A 300 2.63 0.78 12.18
C VAL A 300 2.08 1.34 13.48
N TYR A 301 2.36 0.61 14.56
CA TYR A 301 1.97 0.97 15.91
C TYR A 301 3.17 1.56 16.63
N MET A 302 2.89 2.49 17.54
CA MET A 302 3.85 2.90 18.56
C MET A 302 3.24 2.79 19.95
N THR A 303 3.73 1.81 20.71
CA THR A 303 3.35 1.52 22.09
C THR A 303 4.61 1.44 22.95
N GLY A 304 4.65 2.15 24.07
CA GLY A 304 5.84 2.18 24.95
C GLY A 304 7.13 2.65 24.23
N GLY A 305 6.99 3.51 23.22
CA GLY A 305 8.08 4.02 22.38
C GLY A 305 8.68 3.00 21.39
N ARG A 306 8.15 1.76 21.32
CA ARG A 306 8.61 0.76 20.35
C ARG A 306 7.70 0.78 19.13
N PHE A 307 8.32 0.75 17.96
CA PHE A 307 7.63 0.59 16.68
C PHE A 307 7.32 -0.89 16.45
N ARG A 308 6.08 -1.20 16.09
CA ARG A 308 5.65 -2.54 15.68
C ARG A 308 4.90 -2.43 14.36
N GLN A 309 5.32 -3.22 13.38
CA GLN A 309 4.62 -3.32 12.11
C GLN A 309 3.77 -4.59 12.11
N ARG A 310 2.49 -4.46 11.77
CA ARG A 310 1.52 -5.57 11.75
C ARG A 310 0.68 -5.51 10.47
N ARG A 311 0.30 -6.67 9.94
CA ARG A 311 -0.71 -6.77 8.88
C ARG A 311 -2.03 -6.97 9.57
N ASP A 312 -2.96 -6.05 9.37
CA ASP A 312 -4.25 -6.04 10.02
C ASP A 312 -5.36 -6.32 9.02
N LEU A 313 -6.32 -7.13 9.44
CA LEU A 313 -7.55 -7.42 8.70
C LEU A 313 -8.70 -6.70 9.41
N PHE A 314 -9.35 -5.79 8.69
CA PHE A 314 -10.54 -5.10 9.14
C PHE A 314 -11.76 -5.71 8.46
N HIS A 315 -12.68 -6.25 9.28
CA HIS A 315 -14.00 -6.66 8.84
C HIS A 315 -14.92 -5.46 8.93
N ILE A 316 -15.55 -5.12 7.81
CA ILE A 316 -16.31 -3.88 7.66
C ILE A 316 -17.68 -4.20 7.09
N THR A 317 -18.71 -3.67 7.74
CA THR A 317 -20.07 -3.65 7.21
C THR A 317 -20.37 -2.23 6.75
N VAL A 318 -20.67 -2.08 5.46
CA VAL A 318 -21.03 -0.79 4.86
C VAL A 318 -22.44 -0.80 4.32
N ARG A 319 -23.11 0.34 4.40
CA ARG A 319 -24.49 0.55 3.99
C ARG A 319 -24.58 1.72 3.02
N LYS A 320 -25.48 1.61 2.05
CA LYS A 320 -25.82 2.69 1.12
C LYS A 320 -27.31 2.67 0.82
N ASP A 321 -27.92 3.84 0.91
CA ASP A 321 -29.28 4.06 0.45
C ASP A 321 -29.26 4.44 -1.04
N LEU A 322 -29.91 3.61 -1.85
CA LEU A 322 -29.97 3.73 -3.30
C LEU A 322 -31.13 4.63 -3.76
N SER A 323 -32.13 4.87 -2.91
CA SER A 323 -33.30 5.71 -3.23
C SER A 323 -33.08 7.20 -2.98
N ALA A 324 -32.08 7.54 -2.18
CA ALA A 324 -31.98 8.84 -1.59
C ALA A 324 -31.34 9.89 -2.53
N LYS A 325 -32.04 11.02 -2.71
CA LYS A 325 -31.64 12.11 -3.62
C LYS A 325 -30.56 13.04 -3.05
N SER A 326 -30.30 13.02 -1.74
CA SER A 326 -29.36 13.92 -1.08
C SER A 326 -27.89 13.50 -1.30
N ASP A 327 -26.96 14.45 -1.32
CA ASP A 327 -25.53 14.16 -1.55
C ASP A 327 -24.89 13.37 -0.39
N ARG A 328 -25.47 13.47 0.81
CA ARG A 328 -25.00 12.78 2.03
C ARG A 328 -25.41 11.30 2.04
N SER A 329 -26.62 11.00 1.58
CA SER A 329 -27.18 9.64 1.48
C SER A 329 -26.67 8.86 0.26
N LYS A 330 -26.00 9.53 -0.69
CA LYS A 330 -25.33 8.89 -1.84
C LYS A 330 -23.98 8.24 -1.49
N ARG A 331 -23.42 8.56 -0.32
CA ARG A 331 -22.13 8.06 0.14
C ARG A 331 -22.31 6.77 0.96
N TRP A 332 -21.28 5.94 1.01
CA TRP A 332 -21.26 4.76 1.85
C TRP A 332 -21.11 5.16 3.32
N SER A 333 -21.90 4.54 4.19
CA SER A 333 -21.73 4.61 5.65
C SER A 333 -21.20 3.29 6.18
N MET A 334 -20.34 3.34 7.20
CA MET A 334 -19.79 2.18 7.88
C MET A 334 -20.58 1.95 9.17
N GLN A 335 -21.26 0.81 9.23
CA GLN A 335 -22.18 0.42 10.30
C GLN A 335 -21.48 -0.41 11.38
N ALA A 336 -20.46 -1.18 10.99
CA ALA A 336 -19.69 -1.98 11.92
C ALA A 336 -18.26 -2.14 11.40
N MET A 337 -17.31 -2.18 12.33
CA MET A 337 -15.92 -2.45 12.05
C MET A 337 -15.28 -3.16 13.24
N TRP A 338 -14.62 -4.29 12.99
CA TRP A 338 -13.76 -4.95 13.96
C TRP A 338 -12.50 -5.48 13.29
N ARG A 339 -11.44 -5.65 14.08
CA ARG A 339 -10.15 -6.13 13.57
C ARG A 339 -9.91 -7.57 14.00
N GLU A 340 -9.37 -8.40 13.11
CA GLU A 340 -8.95 -9.76 13.47
C GLU A 340 -7.73 -9.69 14.42
N ALA A 341 -7.85 -10.34 15.59
CA ALA A 341 -6.97 -10.20 16.75
C ALA A 341 -5.57 -10.81 16.57
#